data_AF-A0A3C1B7C4-F1
#
_entry.id   AF-A0A3C1B7C4-F1
#
_cell.length_a   1.000
_cell.length_b   1.000
_cell.length_c   1.000
_cell.angle_alpha   90.00
_cell.angle_beta   90.00
_cell.angle_gamma   90.00
#
_symmetry.space_group_name_H-M   'P 1'
#
loop_
_entity.id
_entity.type
_entity.pdbx_description
1 polymer ?
#
loop_
_entity_poly.entity_id
_entity_poly.type
_entity_poly.pdbx_seq_one_letter_code
_entity_poly.pdbx_strand_id
1 'polypeptide(L)'
;MTGKLLALSIILAAMVAGISIYYLQIYAFYDEVVADGKMDVVLTRRGDGAVTPIAYQDFQAIDSSSSPIRYRACFKTSEPLAALQSKFVTLETAEPLVAPKWFDCFDAAFLGAQIEQGKARAFLAVENLTYGIDRIVAILPDGRGYAWTKINRCGKVVFDGKTAPEDCPKLVERD
;
A
#
# COMPACT_ATOMS: atom_id res chain seq x y z
N MET A 1 21.92 -5.35 -47.93
CA MET A 1 20.55 -5.05 -47.45
C MET A 1 20.16 -5.84 -46.19
N THR A 2 20.64 -7.07 -46.01
CA THR A 2 20.34 -7.95 -44.86
C THR A 2 20.65 -7.34 -43.48
N GLY A 3 21.79 -6.64 -43.32
CA GLY A 3 22.15 -6.04 -42.02
C GLY A 3 21.21 -4.93 -41.55
N LYS A 4 20.63 -4.14 -42.48
CA LYS A 4 19.64 -3.10 -42.13
C LYS A 4 18.32 -3.71 -41.70
N LEU A 5 17.89 -4.80 -42.33
CA LEU A 5 16.68 -5.54 -41.93
C LEU A 5 16.83 -6.16 -40.55
N LEU A 6 17.98 -6.79 -40.26
CA LEU A 6 18.27 -7.37 -38.94
C LEU A 6 18.33 -6.30 -37.85
N ALA A 7 18.98 -5.15 -38.13
CA ALA A 7 19.00 -4.03 -37.19
C ALA A 7 17.58 -3.50 -36.91
N LEU A 8 16.76 -3.35 -37.96
CA LEU A 8 15.38 -2.88 -37.82
C LEU A 8 14.52 -3.87 -37.00
N SER A 9 14.67 -5.18 -37.22
CA SER A 9 13.91 -6.18 -36.46
C SER A 9 14.27 -6.18 -34.98
N ILE A 10 15.55 -5.97 -34.64
CA ILE A 10 16.00 -5.87 -33.25
C ILE A 10 15.38 -4.63 -32.58
N ILE A 11 15.41 -3.47 -33.25
CA ILE A 11 14.83 -2.23 -32.72
C ILE A 11 13.33 -2.38 -32.50
N LEU A 12 12.61 -2.98 -33.46
CA LEU A 12 11.18 -3.22 -33.34
C LEU A 12 10.86 -4.16 -32.18
N ALA A 13 11.60 -5.27 -32.05
CA ALA A 13 11.42 -6.21 -30.95
C ALA A 13 11.69 -5.55 -29.58
N ALA A 14 12.75 -4.76 -29.47
CA ALA A 14 13.07 -4.02 -28.25
C ALA A 14 11.97 -3.00 -27.89
N MET A 15 11.41 -2.31 -28.88
CA MET A 15 10.30 -1.37 -28.68
C MET A 15 9.04 -2.08 -28.19
N VAL A 16 8.65 -3.18 -28.85
CA VAL A 16 7.48 -3.99 -28.45
C VAL A 16 7.68 -4.54 -27.03
N ALA A 17 8.87 -5.03 -26.70
CA ALA A 17 9.18 -5.53 -25.37
C ALA A 17 9.09 -4.41 -24.32
N GLY A 18 9.65 -3.23 -24.60
CA GLY A 18 9.60 -2.08 -23.70
C GLY A 18 8.18 -1.59 -23.42
N ILE A 19 7.37 -1.45 -24.48
CA ILE A 19 5.95 -1.08 -24.36
C ILE A 19 5.17 -2.13 -23.56
N SER A 20 5.41 -3.41 -23.85
CA SER A 20 4.77 -4.52 -23.14
C SER A 20 5.12 -4.51 -21.65
N ILE A 21 6.39 -4.34 -21.29
CA ILE A 21 6.85 -4.27 -19.89
C ILE A 21 6.20 -3.08 -19.18
N TYR A 22 6.18 -1.90 -19.82
CA TYR A 22 5.53 -0.71 -19.27
C TYR A 22 4.03 -0.94 -19.02
N TYR A 23 3.32 -1.50 -19.99
CA TYR A 23 1.90 -1.78 -19.89
C TYR A 23 1.60 -2.80 -18.77
N LEU A 24 2.36 -3.89 -18.72
CA LEU A 24 2.20 -4.92 -17.70
C LEU A 24 2.44 -4.37 -16.29
N GLN A 25 3.48 -3.56 -16.11
CA GLN A 25 3.82 -3.03 -14.78
C GLN A 25 2.81 -1.99 -14.27
N ILE A 26 2.23 -1.16 -15.15
CA ILE A 26 1.42 -0.01 -14.73
C ILE A 26 -0.09 -0.27 -14.85
N TYR A 27 -0.53 -1.10 -15.80
CA TYR A 27 -1.94 -1.29 -16.10
C TYR A 27 -2.38 -2.74 -15.88
N ALA A 28 -1.76 -3.71 -16.55
CA ALA A 28 -2.33 -5.06 -16.67
C ALA A 28 -2.49 -5.82 -15.35
N PHE A 29 -1.66 -5.52 -14.34
CA PHE A 29 -1.68 -6.24 -13.06
C PHE A 29 -2.37 -5.48 -11.94
N TYR A 30 -2.90 -4.29 -12.19
CA TYR A 30 -3.67 -3.56 -11.19
C TYR A 30 -5.16 -3.77 -11.44
N ASP A 31 -5.86 -4.14 -10.38
CA ASP A 31 -7.31 -4.30 -10.37
C ASP A 31 -7.90 -3.30 -9.37
N GLU A 32 -9.09 -2.76 -9.69
CA GLU A 32 -9.87 -2.00 -8.73
C GLU A 32 -10.43 -2.93 -7.65
N VAL A 33 -10.35 -2.49 -6.39
CA VAL A 33 -10.86 -3.25 -5.24
C VAL A 33 -12.29 -2.83 -4.96
N VAL A 34 -13.20 -3.80 -5.03
CA VAL A 34 -14.61 -3.60 -4.64
C VAL A 34 -14.71 -3.59 -3.12
N ALA A 35 -15.32 -2.54 -2.58
CA ALA A 35 -15.55 -2.42 -1.14
C ALA A 35 -16.43 -3.56 -0.59
N ASP A 36 -16.01 -4.20 0.49
CA ASP A 36 -16.75 -5.29 1.15
C ASP A 36 -17.41 -4.89 2.48
N GLY A 37 -17.13 -3.67 2.96
CA GLY A 37 -17.60 -3.08 4.20
C GLY A 37 -16.95 -3.63 5.47
N LYS A 38 -16.05 -4.62 5.36
CA LYS A 38 -15.46 -5.34 6.49
C LYS A 38 -13.99 -4.98 6.69
N MET A 39 -13.22 -4.97 5.61
CA MET A 39 -11.75 -4.83 5.67
C MET A 39 -11.21 -3.65 4.85
N ASP A 40 -12.10 -2.87 4.23
CA ASP A 40 -11.76 -1.73 3.38
C ASP A 40 -10.97 -0.66 4.15
N VAL A 41 -11.54 -0.21 5.28
CA VAL A 41 -10.95 0.81 6.16
C VAL A 41 -11.07 0.35 7.61
N VAL A 42 -10.00 -0.25 8.09
CA VAL A 42 -9.88 -0.80 9.45
C VAL A 42 -8.66 -0.22 10.14
N LEU A 43 -8.71 -0.16 11.48
CA LEU A 43 -7.62 0.29 12.34
C LEU A 43 -7.39 -0.70 13.47
N THR A 44 -6.12 -0.88 13.88
CA THR A 44 -5.74 -1.69 15.03
C THR A 44 -5.99 -0.92 16.33
N ARG A 45 -6.87 -1.44 17.18
CA ARG A 45 -7.22 -0.85 18.48
C ARG A 45 -6.05 -0.93 19.45
N ARG A 46 -5.83 0.16 20.18
CA ARG A 46 -4.86 0.23 21.27
C ARG A 46 -5.34 -0.61 22.46
N GLY A 47 -4.43 -1.40 23.05
CA GLY A 47 -4.71 -2.21 24.23
C GLY A 47 -4.79 -3.69 23.91
N ASP A 48 -5.74 -4.11 23.07
CA ASP A 48 -5.95 -5.52 22.72
C ASP A 48 -5.57 -5.89 21.29
N GLY A 49 -5.18 -4.91 20.46
CA GLY A 49 -4.75 -5.16 19.08
C GLY A 49 -5.88 -5.55 18.13
N ALA A 50 -7.16 -5.44 18.54
CA ALA A 50 -8.27 -5.84 17.70
C ALA A 50 -8.38 -4.94 16.45
N VAL A 51 -8.47 -5.56 15.27
CA VAL A 51 -8.74 -4.86 14.01
C VAL A 51 -10.22 -4.46 13.98
N THR A 52 -10.49 -3.15 13.91
CA THR A 52 -11.86 -2.60 13.98
C THR A 52 -12.13 -1.72 12.77
N PRO A 53 -13.27 -1.89 12.08
CA PRO A 53 -13.66 -0.99 11.00
C PRO A 53 -14.00 0.41 11.52
N ILE A 54 -13.73 1.42 10.69
CA ILE A 54 -14.16 2.81 10.93
C ILE A 54 -15.15 3.24 9.85
N ALA A 55 -15.96 4.26 10.16
CA ALA A 55 -16.90 4.79 9.18
C ALA A 55 -16.15 5.50 8.04
N TYR A 56 -16.48 5.14 6.79
CA TYR A 56 -15.85 5.71 5.61
C TYR A 56 -16.86 5.97 4.48
N GLN A 57 -16.47 6.83 3.56
CA GLN A 57 -17.20 7.21 2.34
C GLN A 57 -16.18 7.42 1.20
N ASP A 58 -16.67 7.54 -0.04
CA ASP A 58 -15.86 7.81 -1.23
C ASP A 58 -14.65 6.85 -1.39
N PHE A 59 -14.83 5.56 -1.05
CA PHE A 59 -13.74 4.57 -1.09
C PHE A 59 -13.36 4.25 -2.53
N GLN A 60 -12.07 4.40 -2.83
CA GLN A 60 -11.45 4.00 -4.07
C GLN A 60 -10.17 3.25 -3.73
N ALA A 61 -9.96 2.09 -4.33
CA ALA A 61 -8.78 1.29 -4.04
C ALA A 61 -8.35 0.48 -5.25
N ILE A 62 -7.06 0.23 -5.31
CA ILE A 62 -6.40 -0.62 -6.30
C ILE A 62 -5.49 -1.60 -5.59
N ASP A 63 -5.37 -2.80 -6.14
CA ASP A 63 -4.43 -3.81 -5.68
C ASP A 63 -3.84 -4.55 -6.87
N SER A 64 -2.84 -5.39 -6.61
CA SER A 64 -2.20 -6.20 -7.63
C SER A 64 -1.68 -7.48 -7.02
N SER A 65 -2.19 -8.62 -7.50
CA SER A 65 -1.73 -9.95 -7.09
C SER A 65 -0.24 -10.23 -7.35
N SER A 66 0.40 -9.46 -8.25
CA SER A 66 1.84 -9.61 -8.56
C SER A 66 2.78 -9.18 -7.42
N SER A 67 2.31 -8.43 -6.42
CA SER A 67 3.14 -8.01 -5.29
C SER A 67 2.30 -7.51 -4.10
N PRO A 68 2.58 -7.94 -2.85
CA PRO A 68 1.77 -7.61 -1.68
C PRO A 68 1.90 -6.15 -1.21
N ILE A 69 2.78 -5.35 -1.84
CA ILE A 69 2.99 -3.94 -1.49
C ILE A 69 2.30 -2.97 -2.44
N ARG A 70 1.44 -3.46 -3.35
CA ARG A 70 0.81 -2.65 -4.39
C ARG A 70 -0.56 -2.10 -4.03
N TYR A 71 -1.13 -2.51 -2.90
CA TYR A 71 -2.41 -1.98 -2.43
C TYR A 71 -2.35 -0.47 -2.14
N ARG A 72 -3.26 0.30 -2.72
CA ARG A 72 -3.48 1.74 -2.45
C ARG A 72 -4.96 1.99 -2.33
N ALA A 73 -5.35 2.85 -1.39
CA ALA A 73 -6.72 3.28 -1.26
C ALA A 73 -6.83 4.74 -0.80
N CYS A 74 -7.94 5.35 -1.15
CA CYS A 74 -8.36 6.67 -0.70
C CYS A 74 -9.80 6.56 -0.17
N PHE A 75 -10.13 7.35 0.83
CA PHE A 75 -11.48 7.44 1.38
C PHE A 75 -11.67 8.76 2.11
N LYS A 76 -12.88 9.01 2.60
CA LYS A 76 -13.16 10.06 3.58
C LYS A 76 -13.79 9.46 4.82
N THR A 77 -13.48 10.01 5.98
CA THR A 77 -14.15 9.70 7.23
C THR A 77 -14.65 10.97 7.89
N SER A 78 -15.79 10.89 8.56
CA SER A 78 -16.31 11.94 9.42
C SER A 78 -15.89 11.78 10.88
N GLU A 79 -15.12 10.72 11.20
CA GLU A 79 -14.65 10.51 12.56
C GLU A 79 -13.57 11.53 12.94
N PRO A 80 -13.68 12.22 14.09
CA PRO A 80 -12.68 13.19 14.51
C PRO A 80 -11.30 12.54 14.69
N LEU A 81 -10.26 13.13 14.09
CA LEU A 81 -8.90 12.59 14.15
C LEU A 81 -8.40 12.35 15.58
N ALA A 82 -8.73 13.25 16.51
CA ALA A 82 -8.40 13.11 17.93
C ALA A 82 -9.06 11.89 18.60
N ALA A 83 -10.29 11.55 18.18
CA ALA A 83 -10.99 10.36 18.68
C ALA A 83 -10.38 9.06 18.15
N LEU A 84 -9.88 9.08 16.90
CA LEU A 84 -9.15 7.94 16.34
C LEU A 84 -7.79 7.76 17.04
N GLN A 85 -7.06 8.86 17.27
CA GLN A 85 -5.76 8.87 17.94
C GLN A 85 -5.77 8.28 19.35
N SER A 86 -6.85 8.50 20.10
CA SER A 86 -6.97 7.98 21.46
C SER A 86 -7.32 6.48 21.49
N LYS A 87 -8.01 5.96 20.46
CA LYS A 87 -8.48 4.58 20.40
C LYS A 87 -7.54 3.63 19.68
N PHE A 88 -6.80 4.10 18.69
CA PHE A 88 -6.05 3.25 17.77
C PHE A 88 -4.53 3.40 17.92
N VAL A 89 -3.82 2.42 17.37
CA VAL A 89 -2.35 2.42 17.33
C VAL A 89 -1.89 3.45 16.30
N THR A 90 -1.25 4.51 16.77
CA THR A 90 -0.66 5.56 15.92
C THR A 90 0.78 5.24 15.60
N LEU A 91 1.20 5.55 14.38
CA LEU A 91 2.59 5.46 13.97
C LEU A 91 3.24 6.86 14.04
N GLU A 92 4.50 6.90 14.47
CA GLU A 92 5.28 8.14 14.50
C GLU A 92 5.67 8.58 13.08
N THR A 93 6.05 7.61 12.25
CA THR A 93 6.41 7.81 10.86
C THR A 93 5.72 6.77 9.98
N ALA A 94 5.40 7.17 8.76
CA ALA A 94 4.92 6.26 7.73
C ALA A 94 5.24 6.84 6.36
N GLU A 95 5.86 6.03 5.50
CA GLU A 95 6.25 6.42 4.14
C GLU A 95 5.24 5.83 3.15
N PRO A 96 4.44 6.66 2.48
CA PRO A 96 3.54 6.22 1.43
C PRO A 96 4.34 5.70 0.23
N LEU A 97 3.92 4.56 -0.31
CA LEU A 97 4.48 4.05 -1.55
C LEU A 97 3.74 4.68 -2.75
N VAL A 98 4.45 4.86 -3.86
CA VAL A 98 3.91 5.51 -5.06
C VAL A 98 2.80 4.67 -5.70
N ALA A 99 1.74 5.33 -6.15
CA ALA A 99 0.66 4.74 -6.94
C ALA A 99 0.90 4.93 -8.45
N PRO A 100 0.30 4.09 -9.33
CA PRO A 100 0.28 4.35 -10.75
C PRO A 100 -0.32 5.73 -11.08
N LYS A 101 0.20 6.39 -12.12
CA LYS A 101 -0.23 7.74 -12.51
C LYS A 101 -1.70 7.87 -12.91
N TRP A 102 -2.37 6.77 -13.24
CA TRP A 102 -3.80 6.79 -13.57
C TRP A 102 -4.70 6.73 -12.32
N PHE A 103 -4.13 6.42 -11.15
CA PHE A 103 -4.85 6.38 -9.88
C PHE A 103 -4.68 7.70 -9.14
N ASP A 104 -5.38 8.72 -9.64
CA ASP A 104 -5.19 10.13 -9.26
C ASP A 104 -5.55 10.46 -7.80
N CYS A 105 -6.27 9.58 -7.10
CA CYS A 105 -6.68 9.86 -5.72
C CYS A 105 -5.49 9.80 -4.74
N PHE A 106 -4.42 9.05 -5.05
CA PHE A 106 -3.33 8.75 -4.12
C PHE A 106 -2.03 9.48 -4.51
N ASP A 107 -1.81 10.65 -3.92
CA ASP A 107 -0.53 11.38 -4.04
C ASP A 107 0.40 11.04 -2.86
N ALA A 108 1.37 10.17 -3.13
CA ALA A 108 2.33 9.71 -2.14
C ALA A 108 3.26 10.83 -1.64
N ALA A 109 3.64 11.77 -2.51
CA ALA A 109 4.55 12.86 -2.15
C ALA A 109 3.86 13.90 -1.27
N PHE A 110 2.63 14.28 -1.65
CA PHE A 110 1.78 15.12 -0.82
C PHE A 110 1.54 14.48 0.55
N LEU A 111 1.09 13.22 0.58
CA LEU A 111 0.76 12.52 1.81
C LEU A 111 1.99 12.37 2.72
N GLY A 112 3.15 12.01 2.16
CA GLY A 112 4.41 11.90 2.90
C GLY A 112 4.76 13.22 3.59
N ALA A 113 4.68 14.34 2.85
CA ALA A 113 4.92 15.67 3.42
C ALA A 113 3.91 16.04 4.53
N GLN A 114 2.64 15.64 4.42
CA GLN A 114 1.66 15.88 5.48
C GLN A 114 1.95 15.07 6.75
N ILE A 115 2.44 13.83 6.61
CA ILE A 115 2.83 12.97 7.74
C ILE A 115 4.07 13.55 8.42
N GLU A 116 5.10 13.90 7.66
CA GLU A 116 6.34 14.49 8.19
C GLU A 116 6.10 15.82 8.93
N GLN A 117 5.18 16.64 8.43
CA GLN A 117 4.77 17.89 9.08
C GLN A 117 3.84 17.68 10.29
N GLY A 118 3.47 16.44 10.61
CA GLY A 118 2.56 16.10 11.69
C GLY A 118 1.10 16.53 11.47
N LYS A 119 0.74 16.90 10.23
CA LYS A 119 -0.63 17.30 9.85
C LYS A 119 -1.52 16.09 9.65
N ALA A 120 -1.04 15.10 8.91
CA ALA A 120 -1.69 13.81 8.79
C ALA A 120 -1.23 12.88 9.90
N ARG A 121 -2.15 12.07 10.46
CA ARG A 121 -1.79 11.02 11.42
C ARG A 121 -1.81 9.67 10.74
N ALA A 122 -0.71 8.94 10.85
CA ALA A 122 -0.60 7.55 10.46
C ALA A 122 -1.04 6.62 11.59
N PHE A 123 -1.67 5.52 11.20
CA PHE A 123 -2.21 4.47 12.05
C PHE A 123 -1.85 3.11 11.48
N LEU A 124 -1.64 2.14 12.36
CA LEU A 124 -1.59 0.74 11.97
C LEU A 124 -3.01 0.27 11.64
N ALA A 125 -3.23 -0.22 10.42
CA ALA A 125 -4.52 -0.75 10.00
C ALA A 125 -4.61 -2.25 10.32
N VAL A 126 -3.66 -3.01 9.80
CA VAL A 126 -3.49 -4.45 10.04
C VAL A 126 -2.01 -4.75 10.06
N GLU A 127 -1.50 -5.27 11.17
CA GLU A 127 -0.13 -5.79 11.25
C GLU A 127 -0.06 -7.17 10.64
N ASN A 128 0.99 -7.43 9.86
CA ASN A 128 1.21 -8.72 9.19
C ASN A 128 -0.05 -9.24 8.45
N LEU A 129 -0.75 -8.35 7.72
CA LEU A 129 -1.87 -8.72 6.83
C LEU A 129 -1.49 -9.91 5.94
N THR A 130 -0.26 -9.89 5.46
CA THR A 130 0.51 -11.07 5.09
C THR A 130 1.83 -10.99 5.84
N TYR A 131 2.52 -12.11 6.03
CA TYR A 131 3.80 -12.11 6.74
C TYR A 131 4.74 -11.01 6.24
N GLY A 132 5.20 -10.15 7.16
CA GLY A 132 6.14 -9.08 6.84
C GLY A 132 5.53 -7.87 6.13
N ILE A 133 4.21 -7.83 5.94
CA ILE A 133 3.48 -6.78 5.24
C ILE A 133 2.39 -6.20 6.15
N ASP A 134 2.52 -4.93 6.47
CA ASP A 134 1.49 -4.20 7.21
C ASP A 134 0.60 -3.41 6.25
N ARG A 135 -0.66 -3.24 6.62
CA ARG A 135 -1.53 -2.20 6.05
C ARG A 135 -1.48 -1.00 6.97
N ILE A 136 -1.24 0.17 6.39
CA ILE A 136 -1.18 1.47 7.06
C ILE A 136 -2.34 2.32 6.57
N VAL A 137 -2.90 3.13 7.46
CA VAL A 137 -3.88 4.16 7.14
C VAL A 137 -3.36 5.50 7.64
N ALA A 138 -3.42 6.55 6.83
CA ALA A 138 -3.15 7.91 7.25
C ALA A 138 -4.39 8.78 7.00
N ILE A 139 -4.72 9.64 7.97
CA ILE A 139 -5.91 10.49 7.92
C ILE A 139 -5.49 11.94 8.17
N LEU A 140 -5.95 12.84 7.30
CA LEU A 140 -5.77 14.28 7.43
C LEU A 140 -6.81 14.92 8.37
N PRO A 141 -6.57 16.15 8.83
CA PRO A 141 -7.52 16.86 9.69
C PRO A 141 -8.86 17.16 9.01
N ASP A 142 -8.90 17.19 7.68
CA ASP A 142 -10.10 17.40 6.87
C ASP A 142 -10.89 16.09 6.61
N GLY A 143 -10.47 14.97 7.20
CA GLY A 143 -11.12 13.67 7.08
C GLY A 143 -10.72 12.87 5.83
N ARG A 144 -9.87 13.41 4.94
CA ARG A 144 -9.31 12.60 3.83
C ARG A 144 -8.40 11.51 4.39
N GLY A 145 -8.67 10.28 4.00
CA GLY A 145 -7.97 9.09 4.41
C GLY A 145 -7.28 8.40 3.24
N TYR A 146 -6.14 7.79 3.54
CA TYR A 146 -5.29 7.09 2.58
C TYR A 146 -4.84 5.79 3.20
N ALA A 147 -4.87 4.69 2.46
CA ALA A 147 -4.36 3.41 2.94
C ALA A 147 -3.37 2.81 1.94
N TRP A 148 -2.34 2.14 2.46
CA TRP A 148 -1.39 1.42 1.63
C TRP A 148 -0.77 0.26 2.41
N THR A 149 -0.27 -0.72 1.68
CA THR A 149 0.56 -1.79 2.24
C THR A 149 2.04 -1.44 2.18
N LYS A 150 2.81 -1.83 3.19
CA LYS A 150 4.27 -1.69 3.19
C LYS A 150 4.96 -2.89 3.83
N ILE A 151 6.24 -3.08 3.51
CA ILE A 151 7.10 -4.04 4.18
C ILE A 151 7.41 -3.53 5.60
N ASN A 152 7.19 -4.38 6.60
CA ASN A 152 7.50 -4.09 8.00
C ASN A 152 8.93 -4.55 8.35
N ARG A 153 9.36 -4.34 9.61
CA ARG A 153 10.72 -4.70 10.06
C ARG A 153 11.02 -6.18 9.83
N CYS A 154 10.08 -7.07 10.18
CA CYS A 154 10.25 -8.51 10.03
C CYS A 154 10.35 -8.92 8.56
N GLY A 155 9.47 -8.39 7.72
CA GLY A 155 9.50 -8.61 6.28
C GLY A 155 10.82 -8.16 5.66
N LYS A 156 11.34 -7.00 6.05
CA LYS A 156 12.62 -6.50 5.52
C LYS A 156 13.78 -7.45 5.81
N VAL A 157 13.83 -8.04 7.01
CA VAL A 157 14.89 -9.00 7.37
C VAL A 157 14.75 -10.30 6.60
N VAL A 158 13.54 -10.86 6.55
CA VAL A 158 13.31 -12.18 5.93
C VAL A 158 13.40 -12.12 4.41
N PHE A 159 12.87 -11.08 3.77
CA PHE A 159 12.95 -10.92 2.32
C PHE A 159 14.38 -10.62 1.83
N ASP A 160 15.27 -10.16 2.72
CA ASP A 160 16.71 -10.09 2.48
C ASP A 160 17.42 -11.45 2.64
N GLY A 161 16.68 -12.54 2.88
CA GLY A 161 17.22 -13.90 3.04
C GLY A 161 17.85 -14.18 4.41
N LYS A 162 17.60 -13.32 5.42
CA LYS A 162 18.13 -13.49 6.78
C LYS A 162 17.10 -14.18 7.67
N THR A 163 17.59 -14.83 8.72
CA THR A 163 16.73 -15.44 9.74
C THR A 163 15.89 -14.38 10.45
N ALA A 164 14.60 -14.65 10.60
CA ALA A 164 13.70 -13.78 11.35
C ALA A 164 14.19 -13.61 12.79
N PRO A 165 14.21 -12.38 13.34
CA PRO A 165 14.42 -12.13 14.76
C PRO A 165 13.43 -12.92 15.63
N GLU A 166 13.80 -13.24 16.87
CA GLU A 166 12.95 -14.02 17.79
C GLU A 166 11.61 -13.34 18.11
N ASP A 167 11.56 -12.01 18.02
CA ASP A 167 10.36 -11.20 18.27
C ASP A 167 9.44 -11.07 17.04
N CYS A 168 9.86 -11.58 15.88
CA CYS A 168 9.02 -11.63 14.69
C CYS A 168 8.09 -12.85 14.74
N PRO A 169 6.89 -12.76 14.14
CA PRO A 169 6.02 -13.92 14.01
C PRO A 169 6.76 -15.05 13.30
N LYS A 170 6.37 -16.29 13.61
CA LYS A 170 6.88 -17.45 12.88
C LYS A 170 6.32 -17.43 11.46
N LEU A 171 7.17 -17.78 10.49
CA LEU A 171 6.71 -18.05 9.14
C LEU A 171 5.73 -19.23 9.21
N VAL A 172 4.48 -18.98 8.86
CA VAL A 172 3.54 -20.06 8.57
C VAL A 172 3.84 -20.45 7.13
N GLU A 173 4.46 -21.63 6.93
CA GLU A 173 4.54 -22.20 5.59
C GLU A 173 3.11 -22.31 5.04
N ARG A 174 2.87 -21.68 3.88
CA ARG A 174 1.63 -21.92 3.14
C ARG A 174 1.78 -23.29 2.48
N ASP A 175 0.97 -24.25 2.90
CA ASP A 175 0.72 -25.50 2.15
C ASP A 175 0.26 -25.22 0.72
#